data_AF-A0A9D6VRM7-F1
#
_entry.id   AF-A0A9D6VRM7-F1
#
_cell.length_a   1.000
_cell.length_b   1.000
_cell.length_c   1.000
_cell.angle_alpha   90.00
_cell.angle_beta   90.00
_cell.angle_gamma   90.00
#
_symmetry.space_group_name_H-M   'P 1'
#
loop_
_entity.id
_entity.type
_entity.pdbx_description
1 polymer ?
#
loop_
_entity_poly.entity_id
_entity_poly.type
_entity_poly.pdbx_seq_one_letter_code
_entity_poly.pdbx_strand_id
1 'polypeptide(L)'
;MKGCFAFIPTKIALLFIFLIPITALAASNINEFSSSPSDNIIQENKLRLEQQLRDAETSLSNLSLEMEATKRQLLIEKEKMTQLAEKEKILMQKLQNQKNSLAQQTDLAYRLHDNALLPSLLSQKNLSEQEKINTYITYINQAELNSLHGYSKTLSALENTKQTLQTQSHALEQLYRTQQTKQQKLAIIMRTRERLLASIESAELS
;
A
#
# COMPACT_ATOMS: atom_id res chain seq x y z
N MET A 1 -12.85 51.95 -39.55
CA MET A 1 -12.38 52.52 -40.84
C MET A 1 -12.92 51.63 -41.95
N LYS A 2 -13.65 52.23 -42.88
CA LYS A 2 -14.25 51.60 -44.05
C LYS A 2 -13.25 51.65 -45.21
N GLY A 3 -13.12 50.57 -45.97
CA GLY A 3 -12.57 50.53 -47.33
C GLY A 3 -13.14 49.25 -47.95
N CYS A 4 -14.06 49.21 -48.92
CA CYS A 4 -14.46 50.08 -50.02
C CYS A 4 -13.50 50.08 -51.23
N PHE A 5 -14.05 49.55 -52.35
CA PHE A 5 -13.66 49.64 -53.77
C PHE A 5 -12.45 48.81 -54.23
N ALA A 6 -12.43 48.15 -55.39
CA ALA A 6 -13.22 48.25 -56.64
C ALA A 6 -13.16 46.88 -57.35
N PHE A 7 -14.22 46.26 -57.90
CA PHE A 7 -14.92 46.50 -59.17
C PHE A 7 -14.07 47.04 -60.33
N ILE A 8 -13.91 46.26 -61.41
CA ILE A 8 -14.11 46.66 -62.82
C ILE A 8 -13.90 45.43 -63.76
N PRO A 9 -14.52 45.41 -64.95
CA PRO A 9 -15.07 44.24 -65.62
C PRO A 9 -14.41 43.92 -66.97
N THR A 10 -14.81 42.83 -67.65
CA THR A 10 -14.98 42.87 -69.12
C THR A 10 -15.84 41.71 -69.64
N LYS A 11 -16.70 42.07 -70.59
CA LYS A 11 -17.70 41.27 -71.32
C LYS A 11 -17.08 40.52 -72.52
N ILE A 12 -17.95 39.79 -73.23
CA ILE A 12 -17.95 39.39 -74.67
C ILE A 12 -17.68 37.88 -74.83
N ALA A 13 -18.43 37.06 -75.59
CA ALA A 13 -19.69 37.17 -76.33
C ALA A 13 -20.05 35.77 -76.92
N LEU A 14 -21.31 35.62 -77.35
CA LEU A 14 -21.86 34.73 -78.39
C LEU A 14 -21.53 33.22 -78.35
N LEU A 15 -22.51 32.34 -78.08
CA LEU A 15 -23.55 31.86 -79.00
C LEU A 15 -23.00 31.09 -80.21
N PHE A 16 -23.02 29.76 -80.12
CA PHE A 16 -23.25 28.88 -81.27
C PHE A 16 -24.05 27.65 -80.83
N ILE A 17 -25.25 27.55 -81.38
CA ILE A 17 -26.11 26.38 -81.38
C ILE A 17 -25.56 25.44 -82.48
N PHE A 18 -25.36 24.16 -82.16
CA PHE A 18 -25.49 23.11 -83.17
C PHE A 18 -26.13 21.86 -82.57
N LEU A 19 -27.15 21.41 -83.28
CA LEU A 19 -28.08 20.33 -82.99
C LEU A 19 -27.64 19.10 -83.80
N ILE A 20 -27.31 17.98 -83.17
CA ILE A 20 -27.47 16.63 -83.75
C ILE A 20 -27.75 15.62 -82.60
N PRO A 21 -28.81 14.80 -82.68
CA PRO A 21 -29.06 13.67 -81.77
C PRO A 21 -28.39 12.38 -82.29
N ILE A 22 -28.23 11.34 -81.46
CA ILE A 22 -28.42 9.90 -81.80
C ILE A 22 -27.90 8.98 -80.65
N THR A 23 -28.86 8.27 -80.07
CA THR A 23 -28.90 6.91 -79.49
C THR A 23 -27.77 6.31 -78.64
N ALA A 24 -28.17 5.93 -77.42
CA ALA A 24 -28.05 4.61 -76.77
C ALA A 24 -26.73 3.82 -76.85
N LEU A 25 -26.11 3.60 -75.68
CA LEU A 25 -25.53 2.30 -75.35
C LEU A 25 -25.57 2.03 -73.83
N ALA A 26 -25.67 0.74 -73.53
CA ALA A 26 -26.12 0.13 -72.31
C ALA A 26 -25.21 0.26 -71.07
N ALA A 27 -25.88 0.16 -69.93
CA ALA A 27 -25.51 -0.59 -68.72
C ALA A 27 -24.01 -0.79 -68.40
N SER A 28 -23.58 -0.18 -67.29
CA SER A 28 -23.08 -0.88 -66.11
C SER A 28 -22.70 0.17 -65.07
N ASN A 29 -23.66 0.57 -64.22
CA ASN A 29 -23.33 1.37 -63.05
C ASN A 29 -22.79 0.42 -61.98
N ILE A 30 -21.50 0.11 -62.10
CA ILE A 30 -20.74 -0.50 -61.03
C ILE A 30 -20.63 0.59 -59.97
N ASN A 31 -21.20 0.35 -58.78
CA ASN A 31 -20.92 1.12 -57.58
C ASN A 31 -19.42 1.01 -57.31
N GLU A 32 -18.63 1.90 -57.91
CA GLU A 32 -17.24 2.13 -57.59
C GLU A 32 -17.23 3.04 -56.36
N PHE A 33 -17.51 2.44 -55.20
CA PHE A 33 -17.18 3.04 -53.92
C PHE A 33 -15.66 2.95 -53.77
N SER A 34 -14.95 3.85 -54.46
CA SER A 34 -13.53 4.07 -54.22
C SER A 34 -13.40 4.85 -52.91
N SER A 35 -13.30 4.15 -51.79
CA SER A 35 -12.77 4.78 -50.58
C SER A 35 -11.36 5.25 -50.90
N SER A 36 -11.14 6.56 -50.82
CA SER A 36 -9.84 7.17 -51.09
C SER A 36 -8.80 6.53 -50.14
N PRO A 37 -7.56 6.26 -50.60
CA PRO A 37 -6.51 5.72 -49.74
C PRO A 37 -6.30 6.51 -48.43
N SER A 38 -6.67 7.80 -48.41
CA SER A 38 -6.69 8.66 -47.22
C SER A 38 -7.64 8.19 -46.13
N ASP A 39 -8.82 7.68 -46.49
CA ASP A 39 -9.90 7.40 -45.54
C ASP A 39 -9.62 6.13 -44.74
N ASN A 40 -9.02 5.12 -45.39
CA ASN A 40 -8.56 3.90 -44.72
C ASN A 40 -7.46 4.20 -43.69
N ILE A 41 -6.54 5.13 -43.99
CA ILE A 41 -5.45 5.51 -43.08
C ILE A 41 -5.99 6.27 -41.85
N ILE A 42 -7.00 7.12 -42.02
CA ILE A 42 -7.63 7.85 -40.91
C ILE A 42 -8.36 6.86 -39.98
N GLN A 43 -9.10 5.90 -40.56
CA GLN A 43 -9.82 4.89 -39.77
C GLN A 43 -8.88 3.94 -39.01
N GLU A 44 -7.77 3.51 -39.63
CA GLU A 44 -6.78 2.66 -38.96
C GLU A 44 -6.11 3.39 -37.77
N ASN A 45 -5.78 4.67 -37.95
CA ASN A 45 -5.21 5.49 -36.88
C ASN A 45 -6.19 5.71 -35.73
N LYS A 46 -7.47 5.93 -36.02
CA LYS A 46 -8.53 6.05 -35.01
C LYS A 46 -8.65 4.77 -34.19
N LEU A 47 -8.76 3.62 -34.85
CA LEU A 47 -8.87 2.32 -34.17
C LEU A 47 -7.67 2.05 -33.26
N ARG A 48 -6.45 2.42 -33.70
CA ARG A 48 -5.24 2.30 -32.88
C ARG A 48 -5.28 3.19 -31.64
N LEU A 49 -5.71 4.44 -31.77
CA LEU A 49 -5.83 5.37 -30.63
C LEU A 49 -6.89 4.90 -29.63
N GLU A 50 -8.03 4.42 -30.10
CA GLU A 50 -9.07 3.84 -29.25
C GLU A 50 -8.58 2.59 -28.51
N GLN A 51 -7.79 1.73 -29.18
CA GLN A 51 -7.18 0.57 -28.53
C GLN A 51 -6.22 1.00 -27.42
N GLN A 52 -5.34 1.98 -27.70
CA GLN A 52 -4.42 2.52 -26.70
C GLN A 52 -5.16 3.15 -25.51
N LEU A 53 -6.30 3.80 -25.76
CA LEU A 53 -7.15 4.36 -24.70
C LEU A 53 -7.74 3.24 -23.83
N ARG A 54 -8.29 2.18 -24.43
CA ARG A 54 -8.81 1.03 -23.69
C ARG A 54 -7.75 0.36 -22.84
N ASP A 55 -6.54 0.21 -23.36
CA ASP A 55 -5.41 -0.37 -22.62
C ASP A 55 -5.00 0.53 -21.44
N ALA A 56 -5.01 1.85 -21.62
CA ALA A 56 -4.74 2.81 -20.56
C ALA A 56 -5.82 2.79 -19.47
N GLU A 57 -7.11 2.70 -19.84
CA GLU A 57 -8.22 2.61 -18.90
C GLU A 57 -8.21 1.29 -18.11
N THR A 58 -7.89 0.18 -18.77
CA THR A 58 -7.70 -1.11 -18.11
C THR A 58 -6.55 -1.06 -17.10
N SER A 59 -5.42 -0.47 -17.50
CA SER A 59 -4.27 -0.27 -16.63
C SER A 59 -4.60 0.62 -15.43
N LEU A 60 -5.38 1.69 -15.65
CA LEU A 60 -5.84 2.61 -14.60
C LEU A 60 -6.73 1.90 -13.57
N SER A 61 -7.68 1.08 -14.04
CA SER A 61 -8.57 0.30 -13.18
C SER A 61 -7.78 -0.68 -12.30
N ASN A 62 -6.91 -1.48 -12.92
CA ASN A 62 -6.08 -2.45 -12.21
C ASN A 62 -5.17 -1.77 -11.17
N LEU A 63 -4.50 -0.67 -11.54
CA LEU A 63 -3.65 0.07 -10.63
C LEU A 63 -4.42 0.66 -9.45
N SER A 64 -5.65 1.12 -9.68
CA SER A 64 -6.52 1.65 -8.61
C SER A 64 -6.91 0.58 -7.61
N LEU A 65 -7.27 -0.63 -8.08
CA LEU A 65 -7.56 -1.78 -7.23
C LEU A 65 -6.33 -2.19 -6.41
N GLU A 66 -5.17 -2.23 -7.05
CA GLU A 66 -3.90 -2.52 -6.39
C GLU A 66 -3.52 -1.48 -5.33
N MET A 67 -3.80 -0.19 -5.55
CA MET A 67 -3.56 0.88 -4.59
C MET A 67 -4.47 0.76 -3.38
N GLU A 68 -5.75 0.44 -3.57
CA GLU A 68 -6.68 0.24 -2.44
C GLU A 68 -6.35 -1.03 -1.64
N ALA A 69 -5.89 -2.09 -2.30
CA ALA A 69 -5.36 -3.25 -1.60
C ALA A 69 -4.15 -2.88 -0.72
N THR A 70 -3.17 -2.14 -1.26
CA THR A 70 -2.00 -1.69 -0.49
C THR A 70 -2.37 -0.73 0.64
N LYS A 71 -3.34 0.16 0.45
CA LYS A 71 -3.84 1.07 1.50
C LYS A 71 -4.48 0.30 2.66
N ARG A 72 -5.29 -0.73 2.36
CA ARG A 72 -5.86 -1.61 3.40
C ARG A 72 -4.77 -2.36 4.18
N GLN A 73 -3.77 -2.89 3.48
CA GLN A 73 -2.62 -3.54 4.11
C GLN A 73 -1.84 -2.58 5.03
N LEU A 74 -1.60 -1.35 4.60
CA LEU A 74 -0.96 -0.31 5.41
C LEU A 74 -1.73 -0.03 6.71
N LEU A 75 -3.07 0.02 6.66
CA LEU A 75 -3.90 0.23 7.85
C LEU A 75 -3.78 -0.95 8.84
N ILE A 76 -3.89 -2.17 8.33
CA ILE A 76 -3.77 -3.39 9.14
C ILE A 76 -2.39 -3.46 9.80
N GLU A 77 -1.31 -3.22 9.05
CA GLU A 77 0.04 -3.28 9.61
C GLU A 77 0.31 -2.15 10.62
N LYS A 78 -0.24 -0.95 10.40
CA LYS A 78 -0.15 0.15 11.37
C LYS A 78 -0.86 -0.17 12.68
N GLU A 79 -2.03 -0.79 12.60
CA GLU A 79 -2.76 -1.24 13.80
C GLU A 79 -1.97 -2.30 14.56
N LYS A 80 -1.45 -3.30 13.86
CA LYS A 80 -0.59 -4.34 14.43
C LYS A 80 0.65 -3.78 15.11
N MET A 81 1.30 -2.79 14.50
CA MET A 81 2.44 -2.06 15.10
C MET A 81 2.04 -1.38 16.42
N THR A 82 0.85 -0.76 16.46
CA THR A 82 0.33 -0.11 17.67
C THR A 82 0.10 -1.12 18.79
N GLN A 83 -0.51 -2.28 18.46
CA GLN A 83 -0.73 -3.37 19.41
C GLN A 83 0.60 -3.95 19.94
N LEU A 84 1.59 -4.13 19.07
CA LEU A 84 2.92 -4.64 19.45
C LEU A 84 3.68 -3.64 20.33
N ALA A 85 3.60 -2.34 20.05
CA ALA A 85 4.23 -1.30 20.87
C ALA A 85 3.61 -1.23 22.27
N GLU A 86 2.29 -1.34 22.40
CA GLU A 86 1.64 -1.39 23.71
C GLU A 86 2.02 -2.67 24.47
N LYS A 87 2.09 -3.81 23.77
CA LYS A 87 2.57 -5.07 24.37
C LYS A 87 4.01 -4.95 24.87
N GLU A 88 4.90 -4.32 24.09
CA GLU A 88 6.29 -4.07 24.50
C GLU A 88 6.33 -3.26 25.80
N LYS A 89 5.57 -2.16 25.88
CA LYS A 89 5.47 -1.31 27.07
C LYS A 89 4.98 -2.09 28.29
N ILE A 90 3.93 -2.91 28.15
CA ILE A 90 3.41 -3.75 29.23
C ILE A 90 4.47 -4.74 29.70
N LEU A 91 5.19 -5.38 28.78
CA LEU A 91 6.25 -6.34 29.11
C LEU A 91 7.43 -5.63 29.82
N MET A 92 7.80 -4.42 29.40
CA MET A 92 8.83 -3.62 30.08
C MET A 92 8.43 -3.26 31.51
N GLN A 93 7.19 -2.83 31.72
CA GLN A 93 6.68 -2.54 33.07
C GLN A 93 6.68 -3.79 33.95
N LYS A 94 6.22 -4.93 33.40
CA LYS A 94 6.23 -6.21 34.10
C LYS A 94 7.65 -6.63 34.48
N LEU A 95 8.61 -6.49 33.57
CA LEU A 95 10.01 -6.82 33.80
C LEU A 95 10.61 -5.95 34.91
N GLN A 96 10.31 -4.65 34.92
CA GLN A 96 10.76 -3.74 35.98
C GLN A 96 10.17 -4.11 37.34
N ASN A 97 8.88 -4.44 37.39
CA ASN A 97 8.24 -4.88 38.63
C ASN A 97 8.85 -6.19 39.15
N GLN A 98 9.06 -7.17 38.27
CA GLN A 98 9.71 -8.44 38.62
C GLN A 98 11.15 -8.22 39.12
N LYS A 99 11.91 -7.32 38.49
CA LYS A 99 13.26 -6.94 38.92
C LYS A 99 13.24 -6.34 40.34
N ASN A 100 12.31 -5.43 40.62
CA ASN A 100 12.18 -4.80 41.93
C ASN A 100 11.80 -5.83 43.01
N SER A 101 10.84 -6.72 42.73
CA SER A 101 10.45 -7.78 43.66
C SER A 101 11.58 -8.74 43.94
N LEU A 102 12.35 -9.15 42.91
CA LEU A 102 13.50 -10.02 43.09
C LEU A 102 14.59 -9.34 43.94
N ALA A 103 14.88 -8.06 43.68
CA ALA A 103 15.85 -7.30 44.48
C ALA A 103 15.45 -7.21 45.96
N GLN A 104 14.16 -7.00 46.26
CA GLN A 104 13.64 -7.00 47.62
C GLN A 104 13.77 -8.37 48.29
N GLN A 105 13.47 -9.45 47.58
CA GLN A 105 13.63 -10.82 48.08
C GLN A 105 15.09 -11.12 48.40
N THR A 106 16.02 -10.74 47.52
CA THR A 106 17.46 -10.92 47.73
C THR A 106 17.98 -10.09 48.92
N ASP A 107 17.56 -8.84 49.08
CA ASP A 107 17.94 -7.99 50.23
C ASP A 107 17.45 -8.60 51.56
N LEU A 108 16.20 -9.08 51.59
CA LEU A 108 15.65 -9.76 52.77
C LEU A 108 16.40 -11.06 53.08
N ALA A 109 16.66 -11.90 52.08
CA ALA A 109 17.39 -13.15 52.25
C ALA A 109 18.82 -12.91 52.80
N TYR A 110 19.51 -11.90 52.26
CA TYR A 110 20.83 -11.49 52.75
C TYR A 110 20.77 -11.04 54.22
N ARG A 111 19.83 -10.16 54.57
CA ARG A 111 19.66 -9.69 55.95
C ARG A 111 19.27 -10.80 56.92
N LEU A 112 18.49 -11.78 56.49
CA LEU A 112 18.10 -12.94 57.28
C LEU A 112 19.28 -13.91 57.50
N HIS A 113 20.20 -13.99 56.54
CA HIS A 113 21.44 -14.75 56.67
C HIS A 113 22.41 -14.06 57.65
N ASP A 114 22.53 -12.74 57.56
CA ASP A 114 23.51 -11.94 58.32
C ASP A 114 23.07 -11.64 59.77
N ASN A 115 21.76 -11.69 60.06
CA ASN A 115 21.22 -11.46 61.41
C ASN A 115 20.75 -12.75 62.09
N ALA A 116 20.91 -12.84 63.41
CA ALA A 116 20.47 -13.95 64.28
C ALA A 116 18.94 -14.18 64.36
N LEU A 117 18.17 -13.66 63.39
CA LEU A 117 16.72 -13.74 63.34
C LEU A 117 16.22 -15.16 63.07
N LEU A 118 16.93 -15.92 62.21
CA LEU A 118 16.63 -17.35 62.02
C LEU A 118 16.72 -18.09 63.37
N PRO A 119 17.86 -18.10 64.09
CA PRO A 119 17.95 -18.72 65.42
C PRO A 119 16.83 -18.31 66.40
N SER A 120 16.43 -17.03 66.41
CA SER A 120 15.37 -16.52 67.27
C SER A 120 13.96 -16.97 66.87
N LEU A 121 13.62 -17.02 65.57
CA LEU A 121 12.34 -17.55 65.07
C LEU A 121 12.22 -19.06 65.31
N LEU A 122 13.36 -19.74 65.43
CA LEU A 122 13.43 -21.18 65.56
C LEU A 122 13.17 -21.69 66.97
N SER A 123 13.18 -20.83 67.99
CA SER A 123 13.03 -21.23 69.40
C SER A 123 11.58 -21.56 69.86
N GLN A 124 10.58 -21.68 68.95
CA GLN A 124 9.15 -21.88 69.29
C GLN A 124 8.56 -23.22 68.78
N LYS A 125 8.02 -24.01 69.72
CA LYS A 125 7.84 -25.50 69.75
C LYS A 125 6.75 -26.14 68.84
N ASN A 126 6.81 -27.48 68.76
CA ASN A 126 5.83 -28.53 68.36
C ASN A 126 5.91 -29.21 66.96
N LEU A 127 6.89 -28.88 66.12
CA LEU A 127 7.50 -29.83 65.15
C LEU A 127 9.00 -29.87 65.49
N SER A 128 9.78 -30.85 65.02
CA SER A 128 11.23 -30.69 65.14
C SER A 128 11.61 -29.39 64.41
N GLU A 129 12.35 -28.51 65.08
CA GLU A 129 12.68 -27.17 64.54
C GLU A 129 13.32 -27.27 63.15
N GLN A 130 14.09 -28.34 62.92
CA GLN A 130 14.69 -28.67 61.62
C GLN A 130 13.69 -28.93 60.49
N GLU A 131 12.56 -29.61 60.75
CA GLU A 131 11.58 -29.90 59.69
C GLU A 131 10.84 -28.64 59.24
N LYS A 132 10.55 -27.72 60.17
CA LYS A 132 9.96 -26.40 59.85
C LYS A 132 10.92 -25.56 59.00
N ILE A 133 12.21 -25.53 59.35
CA ILE A 133 13.27 -24.82 58.61
C ILE A 133 13.37 -25.35 57.18
N ASN A 134 13.53 -26.66 57.04
CA ASN A 134 13.74 -27.29 55.74
C ASN A 134 12.54 -27.05 54.83
N THR A 135 11.32 -27.12 55.37
CA THR A 135 10.09 -26.80 54.64
C THR A 135 10.07 -25.33 54.20
N TYR A 136 10.39 -24.40 55.10
CA TYR A 136 10.40 -22.96 54.80
C TYR A 136 11.46 -22.58 53.75
N ILE A 137 12.68 -23.08 53.89
CA ILE A 137 13.76 -22.88 52.91
C ILE A 137 13.37 -23.45 51.55
N THR A 138 12.74 -24.63 51.52
CA THR A 138 12.25 -25.23 50.27
C THR A 138 11.21 -24.33 49.59
N TYR A 139 10.26 -23.78 50.35
CA TYR A 139 9.27 -22.84 49.79
C TYR A 139 9.90 -21.54 49.26
N ILE A 140 10.89 -20.97 49.97
CA ILE A 140 11.61 -19.78 49.51
C ILE A 140 12.34 -20.09 48.20
N ASN A 141 13.15 -21.16 48.18
CA ASN A 141 13.91 -21.54 46.99
C ASN A 141 12.98 -21.81 45.80
N GLN A 142 11.84 -22.47 46.02
CA GLN A 142 10.86 -22.71 44.97
C GLN A 142 10.21 -21.41 44.48
N ALA A 143 9.90 -20.47 45.38
CA ALA A 143 9.34 -19.17 45.01
C ALA A 143 10.33 -18.31 44.21
N GLU A 144 11.61 -18.33 44.56
CA GLU A 144 12.69 -17.66 43.81
C GLU A 144 12.86 -18.27 42.42
N LEU A 145 12.92 -19.61 42.32
CA LEU A 145 12.99 -20.31 41.03
C LEU A 145 11.80 -19.98 40.14
N ASN A 146 10.59 -19.95 40.70
CA ASN A 146 9.38 -19.56 39.96
C ASN A 146 9.44 -18.10 39.51
N SER A 147 9.98 -17.21 40.34
CA SER A 147 10.15 -15.78 40.03
C SER A 147 11.16 -15.57 38.91
N LEU A 148 12.31 -16.26 38.95
CA LEU A 148 13.34 -16.25 37.90
C LEU A 148 12.82 -16.83 36.59
N HIS A 149 12.06 -17.93 36.65
CA HIS A 149 11.42 -18.50 35.47
C HIS A 149 10.42 -17.52 34.84
N GLY A 150 9.59 -16.88 35.67
CA GLY A 150 8.64 -15.85 35.22
C GLY A 150 9.33 -14.60 34.64
N TYR A 151 10.48 -14.21 35.17
CA TYR A 151 11.32 -13.13 34.66
C TYR A 151 11.90 -13.49 33.28
N SER A 152 12.55 -14.66 33.18
CA SER A 152 13.11 -15.17 31.92
C SER A 152 12.06 -15.28 30.81
N LYS A 153 10.86 -15.79 31.12
CA LYS A 153 9.74 -15.85 30.18
C LYS A 153 9.31 -14.46 29.70
N THR A 154 9.29 -13.47 30.60
CA THR A 154 8.94 -12.08 30.25
C THR A 154 10.01 -11.43 29.37
N LEU A 155 11.29 -11.68 29.67
CA LEU A 155 12.41 -11.21 28.86
C LEU A 155 12.37 -11.79 27.43
N SER A 156 12.20 -13.11 27.30
CA SER A 156 12.08 -13.77 25.99
C SER A 156 10.87 -13.25 25.21
N ALA A 157 9.73 -13.04 25.86
CA ALA A 157 8.56 -12.44 25.21
C ALA A 157 8.82 -11.01 24.72
N LEU A 158 9.61 -10.23 25.46
CA LEU A 158 9.99 -8.86 25.10
C LEU A 158 10.92 -8.86 23.88
N GLU A 159 11.94 -9.71 23.87
CA GLU A 159 12.88 -9.85 22.73
C GLU A 159 12.16 -10.26 21.45
N ASN A 160 11.29 -11.27 21.52
CA ASN A 160 10.45 -11.69 20.39
C ASN A 160 9.54 -10.55 19.90
N THR A 161 8.96 -9.77 20.82
CA THR A 161 8.11 -8.62 20.46
C THR A 161 8.93 -7.53 19.74
N LYS A 162 10.14 -7.24 20.21
CA LYS A 162 11.06 -6.28 19.55
C LYS A 162 11.49 -6.74 18.17
N GLN A 163 11.84 -8.01 18.00
CA GLN A 163 12.19 -8.57 16.69
C GLN A 163 11.00 -8.51 15.72
N THR A 164 9.79 -8.78 16.22
CA THR A 164 8.56 -8.65 15.43
C THR A 164 8.34 -7.20 15.01
N LEU A 165 8.46 -6.23 15.93
CA LEU A 165 8.36 -4.80 15.63
C LEU A 165 9.35 -4.36 14.55
N GLN A 166 10.61 -4.79 14.64
CA GLN A 166 11.62 -4.46 13.65
C GLN A 166 11.26 -5.02 12.26
N THR A 167 10.83 -6.29 12.21
CA THR A 167 10.42 -6.94 10.95
C THR A 167 9.21 -6.23 10.34
N GLN A 168 8.20 -5.91 11.15
CA GLN A 168 7.00 -5.21 10.68
C GLN A 168 7.29 -3.76 10.28
N SER A 169 8.22 -3.08 10.94
CA SER A 169 8.67 -1.75 10.54
C SER A 169 9.27 -1.76 9.13
N HIS A 170 10.11 -2.76 8.82
CA HIS A 170 10.66 -2.90 7.47
C HIS A 170 9.58 -3.23 6.44
N ALA A 171 8.64 -4.12 6.77
CA ALA A 171 7.51 -4.44 5.88
C ALA A 171 6.65 -3.20 5.58
N LEU A 172 6.36 -2.39 6.60
CA LEU A 172 5.61 -1.15 6.46
C LEU A 172 6.34 -0.14 5.57
N GLU A 173 7.66 0.00 5.71
CA GLU A 173 8.46 0.86 4.84
C GLU A 173 8.38 0.42 3.37
N GLN A 174 8.44 -0.89 3.10
CA GLN A 174 8.29 -1.43 1.74
C GLN A 174 6.90 -1.17 1.16
N LEU A 175 5.84 -1.29 1.98
CA LEU A 175 4.48 -0.95 1.56
C LEU A 175 4.35 0.54 1.21
N TYR A 176 4.97 1.44 1.97
CA TYR A 176 4.99 2.87 1.65
C TYR A 176 5.69 3.16 0.31
N ARG A 177 6.88 2.56 0.09
CA ARG A 177 7.61 2.71 -1.19
C ARG A 177 6.80 2.17 -2.38
N THR A 178 6.13 1.04 -2.18
CA THR A 178 5.23 0.45 -3.18
C THR A 178 4.07 1.39 -3.50
N GLN A 179 3.43 1.96 -2.48
CA GLN A 179 2.33 2.90 -2.66
C GLN A 179 2.77 4.17 -3.40
N GLN A 180 3.94 4.73 -3.06
CA GLN A 180 4.50 5.89 -3.74
C GLN A 180 4.77 5.60 -5.22
N THR A 181 5.35 4.43 -5.52
CA THR A 181 5.60 4.00 -6.90
C THR A 181 4.29 3.87 -7.69
N LYS A 182 3.24 3.32 -7.08
CA LYS A 182 1.91 3.22 -7.69
C LYS A 182 1.30 4.60 -7.97
N GLN A 183 1.44 5.57 -7.04
CA GLN A 183 1.00 6.95 -7.26
C GLN A 183 1.71 7.63 -8.43
N GLN A 184 3.01 7.39 -8.61
CA GLN A 184 3.76 7.90 -9.75
C GLN A 184 3.28 7.28 -11.07
N LYS A 185 3.08 5.95 -11.09
CA LYS A 185 2.52 5.24 -12.25
C LYS A 185 1.12 5.75 -12.60
N LEU A 186 0.28 6.01 -11.60
CA LEU A 186 -1.06 6.55 -11.78
C LEU A 186 -1.02 7.90 -12.50
N ALA A 187 -0.16 8.82 -12.04
CA ALA A 187 0.01 10.12 -12.69
C ALA A 187 0.46 10.01 -14.16
N ILE A 188 1.33 9.04 -14.48
CA ILE A 188 1.80 8.79 -15.85
C ILE A 188 0.65 8.26 -16.73
N ILE A 189 -0.13 7.31 -16.22
CA ILE A 189 -1.28 6.74 -16.94
C ILE A 189 -2.34 7.82 -17.19
N MET A 190 -2.65 8.65 -16.20
CA MET A 190 -3.61 9.76 -16.35
C MET A 190 -3.18 10.75 -17.44
N ARG A 191 -1.91 11.21 -17.44
CA ARG A 191 -1.39 12.08 -18.51
C ARG A 191 -1.40 11.42 -19.87
N THR A 192 -1.19 10.11 -19.94
CA THR A 192 -1.24 9.36 -21.20
C THR A 192 -2.67 9.28 -21.72
N ARG A 193 -3.63 8.99 -20.84
CA ARG A 193 -5.06 9.03 -21.15
C ARG A 193 -5.50 10.39 -21.68
N GLU A 194 -5.13 11.47 -21.01
CA GLU A 194 -5.45 12.85 -21.44
C GLU A 194 -4.92 13.16 -22.85
N ARG A 195 -3.67 12.77 -23.14
CA ARG A 195 -3.09 12.94 -24.48
C ARG A 195 -3.81 12.12 -25.55
N LEU A 196 -4.17 10.88 -25.24
CA LEU A 196 -4.91 10.01 -26.17
C LEU A 196 -6.29 10.58 -26.49
N LEU A 197 -7.02 11.07 -25.48
CA LEU A 197 -8.31 11.71 -25.66
C LEU A 197 -8.19 12.95 -26.56
N ALA A 198 -7.20 13.81 -26.32
CA ALA A 198 -6.95 14.98 -27.17
C ALA A 198 -6.58 14.59 -28.61
N SER A 199 -5.81 13.50 -28.80
CA SER A 199 -5.46 12.99 -30.14
C SER A 199 -6.68 12.45 -30.88
N ILE A 200 -7.57 11.72 -30.20
CA ILE A 200 -8.83 11.23 -30.77
C ILE A 200 -9.72 12.40 -31.18
N GLU A 201 -9.92 13.39 -30.29
CA GLU A 201 -10.72 14.58 -30.58
C GLU A 201 -10.19 15.35 -31.81
N SER A 202 -8.86 15.52 -31.89
CA SER A 202 -8.25 16.18 -33.06
C SER A 202 -8.42 15.40 -34.37
N ALA A 203 -8.49 14.07 -34.31
CA ALA A 203 -8.69 13.21 -35.47
C ALA A 203 -10.16 13.12 -35.91
N GLU A 204 -11.11 13.49 -35.04
CA GLU A 204 -12.54 13.56 -35.37
C GLU A 204 -12.93 14.91 -36.01
N LEU A 205 -12.11 15.95 -35.83
CA LEU A 205 -12.32 17.29 -36.37
C LEU A 205 -11.61 17.54 -37.72
N SER A 206 -10.77 16.60 -38.18
CA SER A 206 -10.01 16.66 -39.44
C SER A 206 -10.68 15.88 -40.56
#